data_AF-A0A5B9EL37-F1
#
_entry.id   AF-A0A5B9EL37-F1
#
_cell.length_a   1.000
_cell.length_b   1.000
_cell.length_c   1.000
_cell.angle_alpha   90.00
_cell.angle_beta   90.00
_cell.angle_gamma   90.00
#
_symmetry.space_group_name_H-M   'P 1'
#
loop_
_entity.id
_entity.type
_entity.pdbx_description
1 polymer ?
#
loop_
_entity_poly.entity_id
_entity_poly.type
_entity_poly.pdbx_seq_one_letter_code
_entity_poly.pdbx_strand_id
1 'polypeptide(L)'
;MLVLIQAILFLPHQAFASAAIQPQRPVTSSRKPSSEDSWTISHAQHAYGLPEVKPKQKGTLTLDSQNITFTGKAVYRIPRASVIAISDGSERVEMWGMKGRLLRMAIPNGGGLAAAGFMHHKESSLTVEFRDPRGGYHAAVFVVPPADATLAMATFAPRTDDAASAAEPVDITAPVANVCEGATVKPGSVLIAAPVWEQVEVPASYRALVYEHLVDRMRRVQGVSQVYREGEPGAQHGCPQSTVRIAIAGFRPGSQVKRAMMGPAGFFTGTTQMNFHVTMSDQAGVWNVNDDVKATVRGESESKNIADSVAKNVAKRYVLERAKFEKSQIVFSQSGKANSQTQLSAAQR
;
A
#
# COMPACT_ATOMS: atom_id res chain seq x y z
N MET A 1 10.68 -37.70 40.46
CA MET A 1 11.74 -36.88 41.11
C MET A 1 11.88 -35.62 40.27
N LEU A 2 11.33 -34.49 40.72
CA LEU A 2 12.05 -33.42 41.45
C LEU A 2 13.21 -32.86 40.58
N VAL A 3 13.30 -31.58 40.22
CA VAL A 3 13.18 -30.40 41.09
C VAL A 3 12.72 -29.16 40.29
N LEU A 4 11.76 -28.46 40.88
CA LEU A 4 11.28 -27.11 40.57
C LEU A 4 12.23 -26.09 41.24
N ILE A 5 12.79 -25.12 40.51
CA ILE A 5 13.49 -23.98 41.14
C ILE A 5 12.79 -22.68 40.74
N GLN A 6 12.12 -22.13 41.73
CA GLN A 6 11.37 -20.89 41.72
C GLN A 6 12.27 -19.82 42.37
N ALA A 7 12.72 -18.83 41.61
CA ALA A 7 13.50 -17.71 42.14
C ALA A 7 12.63 -16.45 42.13
N ILE A 8 12.16 -16.08 43.32
CA ILE A 8 11.41 -14.86 43.62
C ILE A 8 12.44 -13.75 43.86
N LEU A 9 12.43 -12.70 43.01
CA LEU A 9 13.18 -11.47 43.24
C LEU A 9 12.24 -10.39 43.75
N PHE A 10 12.44 -10.02 45.02
CA PHE A 10 11.84 -8.85 45.66
C PHE A 10 12.44 -7.57 45.09
N LEU A 11 11.59 -6.61 44.73
CA LEU A 11 12.00 -5.23 44.42
C LEU A 11 11.46 -4.28 45.52
N PRO A 12 12.25 -3.26 45.92
CA PRO A 12 11.92 -2.36 47.01
C PRO A 12 10.87 -1.30 46.62
N HIS A 13 10.02 -0.97 47.60
CA HIS A 13 9.06 0.13 47.56
C HIS A 13 9.78 1.48 47.40
N GLN A 14 9.37 2.29 46.42
CA GLN A 14 9.74 3.70 46.35
C GLN A 14 8.65 4.55 47.00
N ALA A 15 9.09 5.43 47.89
CA ALA A 15 8.26 6.41 48.59
C ALA A 15 7.79 7.50 47.63
N PHE A 16 6.48 7.78 47.64
CA PHE A 16 5.90 8.91 46.94
C PHE A 16 6.07 10.18 47.77
N ALA A 17 6.77 11.18 47.24
CA ALA A 17 6.77 12.53 47.78
C ALA A 17 5.53 13.29 47.24
N SER A 18 4.62 13.68 48.14
CA SER A 18 3.54 14.61 47.81
C SER A 18 4.11 16.02 47.60
N ALA A 19 4.13 16.49 46.36
CA ALA A 19 4.33 17.89 46.04
C ALA A 19 3.02 18.66 46.26
N ALA A 20 3.11 19.77 47.01
CA ALA A 20 2.01 20.68 47.28
C ALA A 20 1.53 21.37 45.99
N ILE A 21 0.21 21.42 45.81
CA ILE A 21 -0.47 22.10 44.70
C ILE A 21 -0.45 23.61 44.97
N GLN A 22 0.28 24.36 44.14
CA GLN A 22 0.14 25.82 44.05
C GLN A 22 -0.98 26.17 43.05
N PRO A 23 -1.94 27.05 43.42
CA PRO A 23 -2.94 27.53 42.48
C PRO A 23 -2.31 28.49 41.47
N GLN A 24 -2.09 28.03 40.24
CA GLN A 24 -1.64 28.88 39.14
C GLN A 24 -2.82 29.68 38.57
N ARG A 25 -2.63 31.01 38.51
CA ARG A 25 -3.57 31.95 37.88
C ARG A 25 -3.71 31.66 36.37
N PRO A 26 -4.90 31.80 35.79
CA PRO A 26 -5.10 31.69 34.35
C PRO A 26 -4.44 32.90 33.67
N VAL A 27 -3.29 32.67 33.05
CA VAL A 27 -2.69 33.60 32.08
C VAL A 27 -3.22 33.24 30.70
N THR A 28 -4.22 34.00 30.25
CA THR A 28 -4.67 34.03 28.85
C THR A 28 -3.60 34.67 27.98
N SER A 29 -2.57 33.90 27.64
CA SER A 29 -1.61 34.26 26.60
C SER A 29 -2.20 33.86 25.25
N SER A 30 -2.78 34.85 24.55
CA SER A 30 -3.11 34.75 23.12
C SER A 30 -1.81 34.71 22.32
N ARG A 31 -1.16 33.55 22.28
CA ARG A 31 -0.01 33.30 21.41
C ARG A 31 -0.54 33.04 20.01
N LYS A 32 -0.44 34.05 19.15
CA LYS A 32 -0.63 33.90 17.70
C LYS A 32 0.27 32.74 17.23
N PRO A 33 -0.27 31.67 16.61
CA PRO A 33 0.54 30.54 16.17
C PRO A 33 1.53 31.05 15.12
N SER A 34 2.82 31.06 15.47
CA SER A 34 3.90 31.31 14.53
C SER A 34 3.91 30.16 13.53
N SER A 35 3.71 30.48 12.27
CA SER A 35 3.66 29.57 11.11
C SER A 35 5.03 28.97 10.75
N GLU A 36 5.87 28.63 11.73
CA GLU A 36 7.30 28.38 11.52
C GLU A 36 7.73 26.92 11.53
N ASP A 37 6.85 25.97 11.87
CA ASP A 37 7.21 24.54 11.86
C ASP A 37 7.01 23.92 10.46
N SER A 38 7.68 24.46 9.44
CA SER A 38 7.78 23.82 8.11
C SER A 38 9.09 23.05 7.98
N TRP A 39 9.03 21.74 7.80
CA TRP A 39 10.19 20.88 7.55
C TRP A 39 10.34 20.61 6.06
N THR A 40 11.58 20.66 5.55
CA THR A 40 11.84 20.47 4.11
C THR A 40 12.94 19.44 3.86
N ILE A 41 12.68 18.51 2.94
CA ILE A 41 13.61 17.49 2.46
C ILE A 41 13.93 17.79 1.00
N SER A 42 15.12 18.33 0.72
CA SER A 42 15.54 18.77 -0.63
C SER A 42 15.85 17.62 -1.59
N HIS A 43 16.07 16.41 -1.08
CA HIS A 43 16.51 15.23 -1.86
C HIS A 43 15.50 14.08 -1.81
N ALA A 44 14.21 14.40 -1.92
CA ALA A 44 13.17 13.40 -2.01
C ALA A 44 13.03 12.86 -3.44
N GLN A 45 12.72 11.58 -3.58
CA GLN A 45 12.31 10.96 -4.83
C GLN A 45 10.92 10.33 -4.66
N HIS A 46 9.96 10.78 -5.45
CA HIS A 46 8.65 10.13 -5.54
C HIS A 46 8.83 8.73 -6.17
N ALA A 47 8.69 7.68 -5.37
CA ALA A 47 8.76 6.31 -5.88
C ALA A 47 7.47 5.99 -6.66
N TYR A 48 6.31 6.20 -6.05
CA TYR A 48 5.00 5.94 -6.65
C TYR A 48 3.84 6.50 -5.79
N GLY A 49 2.64 6.63 -6.38
CA GLY A 49 1.39 6.89 -5.65
C GLY A 49 0.81 8.31 -5.74
N LEU A 50 1.49 9.26 -6.37
CA LEU A 50 0.95 10.59 -6.68
C LEU A 50 0.38 10.63 -8.10
N PRO A 51 -0.93 10.92 -8.31
CA PRO A 51 -1.58 10.84 -9.62
C PRO A 51 -0.95 11.66 -10.75
N GLU A 52 -0.39 12.82 -10.45
CA GLU A 52 0.14 13.78 -11.45
C GLU A 52 1.67 13.81 -11.52
N VAL A 53 2.34 13.01 -10.68
CA VAL A 53 3.80 13.00 -10.57
C VAL A 53 4.30 11.67 -11.12
N LYS A 54 5.26 11.72 -12.05
CA LYS A 54 5.82 10.49 -12.62
C LYS A 54 6.60 9.71 -11.54
N PRO A 55 6.59 8.37 -11.58
CA PRO A 55 7.48 7.55 -10.75
C PRO A 55 8.95 7.93 -10.95
N LYS A 56 9.74 7.78 -9.88
CA LYS A 56 11.18 8.12 -9.80
C LYS A 56 11.52 9.59 -10.03
N GLN A 57 10.52 10.48 -9.98
CA GLN A 57 10.76 11.91 -10.07
C GLN A 57 11.43 12.42 -8.80
N LYS A 58 12.56 13.12 -8.95
CA LYS A 58 13.25 13.81 -7.86
C LYS A 58 12.64 15.17 -7.60
N GLY A 59 12.67 15.61 -6.35
CA GLY A 59 12.10 16.88 -5.93
C GLY A 59 12.35 17.18 -4.45
N THR A 60 11.66 18.20 -3.98
CA THR A 60 11.65 18.63 -2.58
C THR A 60 10.33 18.22 -1.93
N LEU A 61 10.38 17.65 -0.72
CA LEU A 61 9.22 17.34 0.08
C LEU A 61 9.15 18.32 1.26
N THR A 62 8.10 19.13 1.30
CA THR A 62 7.86 20.10 2.38
C THR A 62 6.66 19.63 3.20
N LEU A 63 6.86 19.52 4.51
CA LEU A 63 5.85 19.14 5.49
C LEU A 63 5.59 20.37 6.36
N ASP A 64 4.39 20.91 6.27
CA ASP A 64 3.94 22.04 7.10
C ASP A 64 2.74 21.65 7.96
N SER A 65 2.23 22.60 8.75
CA SER A 65 1.09 22.37 9.65
C SER A 65 -0.20 22.02 8.93
N GLN A 66 -0.30 22.33 7.64
CA GLN A 66 -1.51 22.16 6.85
C GLN A 66 -1.38 21.09 5.76
N ASN A 67 -0.18 20.79 5.26
CA ASN A 67 0.01 19.99 4.04
C ASN A 67 1.36 19.27 4.00
N ILE A 68 1.40 18.23 3.17
CA ILE A 68 2.61 17.64 2.62
C ILE A 68 2.66 18.01 1.13
N THR A 69 3.69 18.74 0.73
CA THR A 69 3.85 19.23 -0.64
C THR A 69 5.10 18.61 -1.27
N PHE A 70 4.92 17.88 -2.38
CA PHE A 70 6.03 17.42 -3.21
C PHE A 70 6.20 18.36 -4.40
N THR A 71 7.40 18.91 -4.58
CA THR A 71 7.75 19.84 -5.65
C THR A 71 8.88 19.25 -6.50
N GLY A 72 8.56 18.85 -7.74
CA GLY A 72 9.55 18.48 -8.75
C GLY A 72 9.21 19.12 -10.11
N LYS A 73 9.19 18.34 -11.19
CA LYS A 73 8.63 18.77 -12.49
C LYS A 73 7.11 19.05 -12.44
N ALA A 74 6.44 18.46 -11.46
CA ALA A 74 5.04 18.68 -11.13
C ALA A 74 4.97 18.90 -9.62
N VAL A 75 3.95 19.65 -9.18
CA VAL A 75 3.67 19.93 -7.77
C VAL A 75 2.45 19.15 -7.37
N TYR A 76 2.51 18.47 -6.22
CA TYR A 76 1.35 17.79 -5.65
C TYR A 76 1.26 18.10 -4.16
N ARG A 77 0.04 18.39 -3.70
CA ARG A 77 -0.26 18.82 -2.32
C ARG A 77 -1.24 17.84 -1.70
N ILE A 78 -0.85 17.27 -0.56
CA ILE A 78 -1.67 16.40 0.27
C ILE A 78 -2.09 17.21 1.50
N PRO A 79 -3.38 17.57 1.64
CA PRO A 79 -3.86 18.23 2.84
C PRO A 79 -3.65 17.35 4.07
N ARG A 80 -3.14 17.92 5.17
CA ARG A 80 -2.93 17.20 6.44
C ARG A 80 -4.20 16.54 6.95
N ALA A 81 -5.35 17.22 6.79
CA ALA A 81 -6.65 16.70 7.17
C ALA A 81 -7.08 15.45 6.36
N SER A 82 -6.46 15.18 5.21
CA SER A 82 -6.74 13.97 4.43
C SER A 82 -5.73 12.86 4.65
N VAL A 83 -4.65 13.10 5.40
CA VAL A 83 -3.66 12.08 5.75
C VAL A 83 -4.26 11.12 6.76
N ILE A 84 -4.20 9.83 6.42
CA ILE A 84 -4.65 8.71 7.25
C ILE A 84 -3.51 8.24 8.14
N ALA A 85 -2.33 8.04 7.54
CA ALA A 85 -1.16 7.53 8.24
C ALA A 85 0.14 8.00 7.58
N ILE A 86 1.19 8.11 8.38
CA ILE A 86 2.55 8.30 7.91
C ILE A 86 3.43 7.25 8.57
N SER A 87 4.32 6.66 7.79
CA SER A 87 5.25 5.65 8.28
C SER A 87 6.61 5.82 7.65
N ASP A 88 7.66 5.70 8.45
CA ASP A 88 9.00 5.51 7.94
C ASP A 88 9.30 4.03 7.69
N GLY A 89 10.33 3.76 6.90
CA GLY A 89 10.81 2.42 6.62
C GLY A 89 12.20 2.51 6.05
N SER A 90 13.03 1.49 6.28
CA SER A 90 14.39 1.49 5.73
C SER A 90 14.77 0.16 5.14
N GLU A 91 15.55 0.21 4.07
CA GLU A 91 16.02 -0.97 3.35
C GLU A 91 17.48 -0.77 2.95
N ARG A 92 18.26 -1.87 2.97
CA ARG A 92 19.62 -1.85 2.44
C ARG A 92 19.58 -2.24 0.97
N VAL A 93 20.02 -1.34 0.10
CA VAL A 93 20.08 -1.58 -1.34
C VAL A 93 21.51 -1.46 -1.87
N GLU A 94 21.79 -2.10 -3.00
CA GLU A 94 23.09 -1.96 -3.67
C GLU A 94 23.32 -0.53 -4.17
N MET A 95 24.52 0.01 -3.89
CA MET A 95 24.89 1.41 -4.13
C MET A 95 24.88 1.84 -5.61
N TRP A 96 24.80 0.88 -6.55
CA TRP A 96 24.96 1.15 -7.98
C TRP A 96 24.09 0.26 -8.89
N GLY A 97 23.16 -0.51 -8.32
CA GLY A 97 22.34 -1.49 -9.04
C GLY A 97 23.14 -2.31 -10.06
N MET A 98 22.67 -2.35 -11.31
CA MET A 98 23.31 -3.12 -12.39
C MET A 98 24.74 -2.66 -12.73
N LYS A 99 25.07 -1.38 -12.55
CA LYS A 99 26.45 -0.88 -12.76
C LYS A 99 27.39 -1.39 -11.67
N GLY A 100 26.92 -1.46 -10.43
CA GLY A 100 27.68 -2.04 -9.31
C GLY A 100 27.97 -3.51 -9.52
N ARG A 101 27.00 -4.25 -10.05
CA ARG A 101 27.17 -5.65 -10.42
C ARG A 101 28.26 -5.83 -11.50
N LEU A 102 28.22 -5.05 -12.57
CA LEU A 102 29.24 -5.10 -13.63
C LEU A 102 30.64 -4.80 -13.07
N LEU A 103 30.74 -3.80 -12.19
CA LEU A 103 32.00 -3.50 -11.52
C LEU A 103 32.49 -4.67 -10.64
N ARG A 104 31.60 -5.28 -9.85
CA ARG A 104 31.93 -6.45 -9.01
C ARG A 104 32.38 -7.65 -9.85
N MET A 105 31.77 -7.88 -11.01
CA MET A 105 32.16 -8.94 -11.94
C MET A 105 33.53 -8.70 -12.59
N ALA A 106 33.96 -7.45 -12.68
CA ALA A 106 35.27 -7.08 -13.22
C ALA A 106 36.42 -7.23 -12.20
N ILE A 107 36.14 -7.47 -10.92
CA ILE A 107 37.17 -7.66 -9.88
C ILE A 107 37.62 -9.13 -9.89
N PRO A 108 38.88 -9.44 -10.25
CA PRO A 108 39.38 -10.82 -10.31
C PRO A 108 39.51 -11.46 -8.92
N ASN A 109 39.74 -12.77 -8.89
CA ASN A 109 40.07 -13.56 -7.69
C ASN A 109 39.03 -13.49 -6.55
N GLY A 110 37.74 -13.40 -6.88
CA GLY A 110 36.68 -13.39 -5.88
C GLY A 110 36.54 -12.08 -5.08
N GLY A 111 37.35 -11.05 -5.37
CA GLY A 111 37.27 -9.75 -4.70
C GLY A 111 35.91 -9.06 -4.85
N GLY A 112 35.16 -9.37 -5.91
CA GLY A 112 33.79 -8.89 -6.10
C GLY A 112 32.80 -9.34 -5.01
N LEU A 113 33.01 -10.50 -4.37
CA LEU A 113 32.17 -10.98 -3.27
C LEU A 113 32.47 -10.22 -1.96
N ALA A 114 33.74 -9.91 -1.70
CA ALA A 114 34.13 -9.09 -0.56
C ALA A 114 33.61 -7.65 -0.74
N ALA A 115 33.75 -7.08 -1.94
CA ALA A 115 33.23 -5.76 -2.28
C ALA A 115 31.70 -5.69 -2.14
N ALA A 116 30.98 -6.76 -2.47
CA ALA A 116 29.53 -6.82 -2.33
C ALA A 116 29.09 -6.47 -0.90
N GLY A 117 29.75 -7.02 0.14
CA GLY A 117 29.36 -6.80 1.53
C GLY A 117 29.43 -5.35 2.02
N PHE A 118 30.28 -4.52 1.40
CA PHE A 118 30.50 -3.13 1.80
C PHE A 118 29.86 -2.11 0.84
N MET A 119 29.50 -2.51 -0.39
CA MET A 119 28.93 -1.62 -1.41
C MET A 119 27.40 -1.49 -1.34
N HIS A 120 26.85 -1.40 -0.13
CA HIS A 120 25.42 -1.19 0.11
C HIS A 120 25.18 0.16 0.77
N HIS A 121 24.09 0.83 0.41
CA HIS A 121 23.63 2.01 1.12
C HIS A 121 22.24 1.76 1.72
N LYS A 122 21.97 2.44 2.84
CA LYS A 122 20.66 2.43 3.46
C LYS A 122 19.80 3.45 2.71
N GLU A 123 18.76 2.97 2.04
CA GLU A 123 17.69 3.82 1.56
C GLU A 123 16.61 3.88 2.64
N SER A 124 16.11 5.08 2.92
CA SER A 124 14.94 5.25 3.75
C SER A 124 13.76 5.68 2.89
N SER A 125 12.57 5.32 3.35
CA SER A 125 11.32 5.65 2.69
C SER A 125 10.35 6.28 3.68
N LEU A 126 9.67 7.32 3.24
CA LEU A 126 8.52 7.90 3.91
C LEU A 126 7.28 7.50 3.11
N THR A 127 6.33 6.84 3.78
CA THR A 127 5.04 6.45 3.20
C THR A 127 3.96 7.32 3.79
N VAL A 128 3.10 7.87 2.93
CA VAL A 128 1.97 8.72 3.30
C VAL A 128 0.70 8.07 2.73
N GLU A 129 -0.18 7.60 3.60
CA GLU A 129 -1.52 7.11 3.25
C GLU A 129 -2.50 8.28 3.42
N PHE A 130 -3.34 8.56 2.41
CA PHE A 130 -4.22 9.72 2.41
C PHE A 130 -5.49 9.50 1.56
N ARG A 131 -6.49 10.36 1.74
CA ARG A 131 -7.65 10.47 0.85
C ARG A 131 -7.48 11.63 -0.13
N ASP A 132 -7.84 11.41 -1.38
CA ASP A 132 -7.93 12.50 -2.35
C ASP A 132 -9.20 13.35 -2.14
N PRO A 133 -9.38 14.47 -2.86
CA PRO A 133 -10.60 15.29 -2.75
C PRO A 133 -11.90 14.56 -3.09
N ARG A 134 -11.82 13.39 -3.74
CA ARG A 134 -12.98 12.52 -4.04
C ARG A 134 -13.19 11.46 -2.96
N GLY A 135 -12.44 11.49 -1.85
CA GLY A 135 -12.52 10.50 -0.77
C GLY A 135 -11.78 9.19 -1.07
N GLY A 136 -11.22 9.03 -2.27
CA GLY A 136 -10.53 7.81 -2.67
C GLY A 136 -9.24 7.61 -1.89
N TYR A 137 -9.00 6.38 -1.45
CA TYR A 137 -7.78 6.00 -0.76
C TYR A 137 -6.57 6.02 -1.73
N HIS A 138 -5.49 6.68 -1.32
CA HIS A 138 -4.19 6.69 -2.00
C HIS A 138 -3.07 6.44 -1.00
N ALA A 139 -1.93 5.98 -1.50
CA ALA A 139 -0.71 5.91 -0.72
C ALA A 139 0.49 6.33 -1.56
N ALA A 140 1.26 7.32 -1.09
CA ALA A 140 2.47 7.78 -1.74
C ALA A 140 3.72 7.27 -1.01
N VAL A 141 4.72 6.84 -1.77
CA VAL A 141 6.03 6.42 -1.24
C VAL A 141 7.11 7.37 -1.75
N PHE A 142 7.86 7.95 -0.84
CA PHE A 142 9.02 8.78 -1.11
C PHE A 142 10.28 8.07 -0.65
N VAL A 143 11.32 8.01 -1.49
CA VAL A 143 12.68 7.67 -1.06
C VAL A 143 13.35 8.95 -0.59
N VAL A 144 13.88 8.95 0.62
CA VAL A 144 14.47 10.12 1.29
C VAL A 144 15.79 9.72 1.97
N PRO A 145 16.66 10.68 2.30
CA PRO A 145 17.85 10.41 3.09
C PRO A 145 17.49 9.76 4.44
N PRO A 146 18.32 8.84 4.98
CA PRO A 146 17.98 8.08 6.18
C PRO A 146 17.65 8.89 7.42
N ALA A 147 18.31 10.03 7.64
CA ALA A 147 18.03 10.91 8.78
C ALA A 147 16.66 11.59 8.66
N ASP A 148 16.20 11.83 7.44
CA ASP A 148 15.06 12.72 7.18
C ASP A 148 13.70 12.02 7.36
N ALA A 149 13.61 10.71 7.11
CA ALA A 149 12.33 9.98 7.21
C ALA A 149 11.77 10.01 8.64
N THR A 150 12.60 9.67 9.62
CA THR A 150 12.21 9.62 11.03
C THR A 150 11.91 11.03 11.56
N LEU A 151 12.71 12.03 11.16
CA LEU A 151 12.45 13.43 11.49
C LEU A 151 11.14 13.94 10.90
N ALA A 152 10.86 13.63 9.63
CA ALA A 152 9.60 14.01 8.98
C ALA A 152 8.38 13.39 9.66
N MET A 153 8.47 12.11 10.04
CA MET A 153 7.41 11.44 10.79
C MET A 153 7.19 12.11 12.17
N ALA A 154 8.25 12.46 12.89
CA ALA A 154 8.15 13.15 14.17
C ALA A 154 7.50 14.54 14.03
N THR A 155 7.86 15.30 13.00
CA THR A 155 7.27 16.63 12.73
C THR A 155 5.80 16.55 12.35
N PHE A 156 5.39 15.48 11.67
CA PHE A 156 4.01 15.31 11.20
C PHE A 156 3.13 14.50 12.16
N ALA A 157 3.67 14.00 13.27
CA ALA A 157 2.88 13.35 14.30
C ALA A 157 1.74 14.28 14.76
N PRO A 158 0.55 13.75 15.08
CA PRO A 158 -0.53 14.54 15.66
C PRO A 158 0.01 15.27 16.90
N ARG A 159 -0.13 16.60 16.96
CA ARG A 159 0.19 17.33 18.18
C ARG A 159 -0.87 16.93 19.20
N THR A 160 -0.43 16.39 20.33
CA THR A 160 -1.31 15.96 21.44
C THR A 160 -2.20 17.08 21.95
N ASP A 161 -1.83 18.33 21.68
CA ASP A 161 -2.52 19.54 22.12
C ASP A 161 -3.76 19.84 21.27
N ASP A 162 -3.88 19.24 20.07
CA ASP A 162 -5.00 19.40 19.14
C ASP A 162 -6.01 18.22 19.23
N ALA A 163 -5.91 17.37 20.26
CA ALA A 163 -6.71 16.16 20.43
C ALA A 163 -8.24 16.38 20.46
N ALA A 164 -8.71 17.62 20.61
CA ALA A 164 -10.12 17.98 20.50
C ALA A 164 -10.69 17.87 19.07
N SER A 165 -9.84 17.74 18.05
CA SER A 165 -10.23 17.52 16.65
C SER A 165 -9.64 16.21 16.10
N ALA A 166 -9.49 15.18 16.93
CA ALA A 166 -9.31 13.83 16.44
C ALA A 166 -10.58 13.44 15.69
N ALA A 167 -10.57 13.59 14.36
CA ALA A 167 -11.59 12.99 13.51
C ALA A 167 -11.74 11.53 13.96
N GLU A 168 -12.98 11.11 14.20
CA GLU A 168 -13.25 9.74 14.66
C GLU A 168 -12.45 8.78 13.78
N PRO A 169 -11.77 7.77 14.37
CA PRO A 169 -11.02 6.80 13.60
C PRO A 169 -11.96 6.24 12.55
N VAL A 170 -11.70 6.59 11.28
CA VAL A 170 -12.54 6.16 10.17
C VAL A 170 -12.48 4.64 10.19
N ASP A 171 -13.59 4.00 10.53
CA ASP A 171 -13.71 2.55 10.57
C ASP A 171 -13.57 2.02 9.13
N ILE A 172 -12.32 1.75 8.74
CA ILE A 172 -11.94 1.13 7.47
C ILE A 172 -12.35 -0.33 7.39
N THR A 173 -12.79 -0.93 8.51
CA THR A 173 -13.31 -2.31 8.57
C THR A 173 -14.82 -2.39 8.39
N ALA A 174 -15.55 -1.28 8.48
CA ALA A 174 -16.98 -1.28 8.21
C ALA A 174 -17.22 -1.78 6.77
N PRO A 175 -18.00 -2.87 6.59
CA PRO A 175 -18.28 -3.37 5.27
C PRO A 175 -18.95 -2.25 4.47
N VAL A 176 -18.42 -1.97 3.28
CA VAL A 176 -18.97 -1.01 2.29
C VAL A 176 -20.36 -1.44 1.76
N ALA A 177 -21.05 -2.31 2.49
CA ALA A 177 -22.40 -2.76 2.21
C ALA A 177 -23.31 -1.52 2.20
N ASN A 178 -23.97 -1.31 1.06
CA ASN A 178 -25.08 -0.40 0.82
C ASN A 178 -24.76 1.01 0.29
N VAL A 179 -23.50 1.35 -0.06
CA VAL A 179 -23.21 2.63 -0.74
C VAL A 179 -23.86 2.71 -2.14
N CYS A 180 -24.34 1.58 -2.65
CA CYS A 180 -24.88 1.43 -4.00
C CYS A 180 -26.38 1.15 -4.09
N GLU A 181 -27.13 1.29 -3.01
CA GLU A 181 -28.57 1.06 -3.04
C GLU A 181 -29.26 2.13 -3.91
N GLY A 182 -29.89 1.70 -5.00
CA GLY A 182 -30.60 2.58 -5.95
C GLY A 182 -29.75 3.33 -6.97
N ALA A 183 -28.41 3.19 -6.94
CA ALA A 183 -27.53 3.86 -7.89
C ALA A 183 -27.29 3.03 -9.16
N THR A 184 -27.23 3.69 -10.32
CA THR A 184 -27.00 3.03 -11.61
C THR A 184 -25.61 2.41 -11.67
N VAL A 185 -25.57 1.11 -11.95
CA VAL A 185 -24.33 0.36 -12.17
C VAL A 185 -23.65 0.82 -13.45
N LYS A 186 -22.35 1.14 -13.38
CA LYS A 186 -21.57 1.53 -14.56
C LYS A 186 -20.92 0.31 -15.22
N PRO A 187 -21.30 -0.06 -16.45
CA PRO A 187 -20.72 -1.22 -17.11
C PRO A 187 -19.20 -1.09 -17.30
N GLY A 188 -18.49 -2.18 -17.08
CA GLY A 188 -17.04 -2.29 -17.17
C GLY A 188 -16.28 -1.62 -16.01
N SER A 189 -16.96 -1.10 -15.00
CA SER A 189 -16.28 -0.45 -13.88
C SER A 189 -15.88 -1.42 -12.78
N VAL A 190 -14.77 -1.10 -12.11
CA VAL A 190 -14.20 -1.92 -11.03
C VAL A 190 -13.81 -1.07 -9.84
N LEU A 191 -14.15 -1.51 -8.64
CA LEU A 191 -13.68 -0.97 -7.37
C LEU A 191 -12.48 -1.76 -6.88
N ILE A 192 -11.40 -1.06 -6.52
CA ILE A 192 -10.24 -1.64 -5.86
C ILE A 192 -10.30 -1.30 -4.38
N ALA A 193 -10.66 -2.30 -3.56
CA ALA A 193 -10.67 -2.16 -2.11
C ALA A 193 -9.23 -2.01 -1.57
N ALA A 194 -9.08 -1.31 -0.45
CA ALA A 194 -7.82 -1.27 0.28
C ALA A 194 -7.45 -2.70 0.72
N PRO A 195 -6.18 -3.10 0.62
CA PRO A 195 -5.79 -4.45 0.96
C PRO A 195 -5.87 -4.71 2.47
N VAL A 196 -6.21 -5.94 2.85
CA VAL A 196 -6.19 -6.39 4.26
C VAL A 196 -4.80 -6.90 4.62
N TRP A 197 -4.22 -6.40 5.71
CA TRP A 197 -2.82 -6.66 6.12
C TRP A 197 -2.66 -7.40 7.46
N GLU A 198 -3.75 -7.82 8.11
CA GLU A 198 -3.74 -8.29 9.50
C GLU A 198 -2.98 -9.61 9.74
N GLN A 199 -2.87 -10.45 8.71
CA GLN A 199 -2.28 -11.79 8.86
C GLN A 199 -0.76 -11.77 8.91
N VAL A 200 -0.12 -10.74 8.36
CA VAL A 200 1.35 -10.67 8.21
C VAL A 200 1.84 -9.24 8.29
N GLU A 201 2.89 -9.00 9.08
CA GLU A 201 3.55 -7.70 9.11
C GLU A 201 4.26 -7.42 7.77
N VAL A 202 3.78 -6.38 7.08
CA VAL A 202 4.33 -5.92 5.80
C VAL A 202 4.73 -4.45 5.93
N PRO A 203 5.96 -4.06 5.57
CA PRO A 203 6.37 -2.66 5.67
C PRO A 203 5.45 -1.74 4.86
N ALA A 204 5.15 -0.55 5.39
CA ALA A 204 4.17 0.37 4.82
C ALA A 204 4.42 0.69 3.33
N SER A 205 5.69 0.84 2.93
CA SER A 205 6.04 1.10 1.53
C SER A 205 5.63 -0.03 0.60
N TYR A 206 5.71 -1.31 1.01
CA TYR A 206 5.21 -2.43 0.21
C TYR A 206 3.69 -2.43 0.15
N ARG A 207 3.02 -2.12 1.27
CA ARG A 207 1.55 -2.02 1.33
C ARG A 207 1.03 -0.99 0.33
N ALA A 208 1.60 0.21 0.38
CA ALA A 208 1.30 1.32 -0.52
C ALA A 208 1.56 0.96 -1.99
N LEU A 209 2.75 0.42 -2.30
CA LEU A 209 3.11 0.08 -3.68
C LEU A 209 2.21 -0.98 -4.29
N VAL A 210 1.82 -2.02 -3.54
CA VAL A 210 0.92 -3.07 -4.05
C VAL A 210 -0.41 -2.46 -4.48
N TYR A 211 -1.00 -1.64 -3.61
CA TYR A 211 -2.29 -1.02 -3.88
C TYR A 211 -2.24 -0.07 -5.08
N GLU A 212 -1.26 0.83 -5.11
CA GLU A 212 -1.16 1.81 -6.18
C GLU A 212 -0.83 1.18 -7.54
N HIS A 213 0.07 0.18 -7.57
CA HIS A 213 0.31 -0.57 -8.80
C HIS A 213 -0.93 -1.33 -9.25
N LEU A 214 -1.73 -1.89 -8.33
CA LEU A 214 -2.97 -2.58 -8.68
C LEU A 214 -3.96 -1.62 -9.35
N VAL A 215 -4.15 -0.43 -8.80
CA VAL A 215 -5.01 0.60 -9.41
C VAL A 215 -4.52 0.98 -10.82
N ASP A 216 -3.23 1.27 -10.98
CA ASP A 216 -2.66 1.63 -12.29
C ASP A 216 -2.74 0.48 -13.31
N ARG A 217 -2.48 -0.76 -12.89
CA ARG A 217 -2.60 -1.93 -13.75
C ARG A 217 -4.04 -2.15 -14.20
N MET A 218 -5.00 -2.03 -13.28
CA MET A 218 -6.42 -2.19 -13.59
C MET A 218 -6.94 -1.12 -14.55
N ARG A 219 -6.44 0.12 -14.46
CA ARG A 219 -6.78 1.20 -15.42
C ARG A 219 -6.35 0.89 -16.85
N ARG A 220 -5.37 0.01 -17.04
CA ARG A 220 -4.83 -0.38 -18.35
C ARG A 220 -5.46 -1.66 -18.89
N VAL A 221 -6.37 -2.30 -18.14
CA VAL A 221 -7.02 -3.52 -18.57
C VAL A 221 -8.08 -3.21 -19.63
N GLN A 222 -8.04 -3.92 -20.76
CA GLN A 222 -9.07 -3.81 -21.80
C GLN A 222 -10.43 -4.28 -21.25
N GLY A 223 -11.49 -3.50 -21.49
CA GLY A 223 -12.83 -3.77 -20.98
C GLY A 223 -13.09 -3.25 -19.55
N VAL A 224 -12.07 -2.65 -18.91
CA VAL A 224 -12.26 -1.83 -17.72
C VAL A 224 -12.44 -0.38 -18.16
N SER A 225 -13.65 0.16 -17.97
CA SER A 225 -14.01 1.52 -18.37
C SER A 225 -13.59 2.55 -17.32
N GLN A 226 -13.71 2.19 -16.04
CA GLN A 226 -13.45 3.07 -14.91
C GLN A 226 -12.92 2.25 -13.73
N VAL A 227 -11.91 2.78 -13.05
CA VAL A 227 -11.38 2.21 -11.81
C VAL A 227 -11.67 3.16 -10.66
N TYR A 228 -12.43 2.66 -9.69
CA TYR A 228 -12.74 3.32 -8.44
C TYR A 228 -11.79 2.86 -7.34
N ARG A 229 -11.46 3.78 -6.43
CA ARG A 229 -10.74 3.48 -5.20
C ARG A 229 -11.72 3.37 -4.04
N GLU A 230 -11.33 2.67 -2.99
CA GLU A 230 -12.11 2.63 -1.76
C GLU A 230 -12.27 4.03 -1.15
N GLY A 231 -13.49 4.33 -0.70
CA GLY A 231 -13.86 5.64 -0.17
C GLY A 231 -14.32 6.66 -1.20
N GLU A 232 -14.17 6.39 -2.51
CA GLU A 232 -14.81 7.22 -3.52
C GLU A 232 -16.34 7.05 -3.45
N PRO A 233 -17.12 8.13 -3.34
CA PRO A 233 -18.57 8.04 -3.22
C PRO A 233 -19.15 7.53 -4.54
N GLY A 234 -19.58 6.26 -4.54
CA GLY A 234 -20.18 5.62 -5.70
C GLY A 234 -21.45 6.31 -6.18
N ALA A 235 -22.24 6.92 -5.28
CA ALA A 235 -23.54 7.50 -5.63
C ALA A 235 -23.45 8.66 -6.66
N GLN A 236 -22.45 9.53 -6.55
CA GLN A 236 -22.30 10.66 -7.49
C GLN A 236 -21.69 10.24 -8.83
N HIS A 237 -20.95 9.13 -8.81
CA HIS A 237 -20.17 8.69 -9.96
C HIS A 237 -20.63 7.34 -10.49
N GLY A 238 -21.80 6.84 -10.12
CA GLY A 238 -22.30 5.52 -10.50
C GLY A 238 -21.61 4.37 -9.76
N CYS A 239 -22.32 3.26 -9.65
CA CYS A 239 -21.86 2.12 -8.87
C CYS A 239 -20.90 1.22 -9.64
N PRO A 240 -19.80 0.78 -8.99
CA PRO A 240 -18.86 -0.14 -9.61
C PRO A 240 -19.58 -1.46 -9.93
N GLN A 241 -19.42 -1.96 -11.16
CA GLN A 241 -20.01 -3.25 -11.55
C GLN A 241 -19.37 -4.41 -10.80
N SER A 242 -18.07 -4.30 -10.52
CA SER A 242 -17.28 -5.33 -9.86
C SER A 242 -16.36 -4.76 -8.79
N THR A 243 -15.93 -5.61 -7.87
CA THR A 243 -14.97 -5.27 -6.80
C THR A 243 -13.84 -6.29 -6.79
N VAL A 244 -12.60 -5.80 -6.67
CA VAL A 244 -11.41 -6.60 -6.42
C VAL A 244 -10.91 -6.30 -5.01
N ARG A 245 -10.85 -7.34 -4.19
CA ARG A 245 -10.31 -7.33 -2.82
C ARG A 245 -9.08 -8.22 -2.78
N ILE A 246 -8.05 -7.78 -2.06
CA ILE A 246 -6.86 -8.59 -1.80
C ILE A 246 -6.55 -8.60 -0.31
N ALA A 247 -6.15 -9.76 0.21
CA ALA A 247 -5.71 -9.93 1.59
C ALA A 247 -4.35 -10.64 1.60
N ILE A 248 -3.38 -10.12 2.37
CA ILE A 248 -2.07 -10.75 2.46
C ILE A 248 -2.21 -12.10 3.16
N ALA A 249 -1.67 -13.15 2.54
CA ALA A 249 -1.60 -14.50 3.09
C ALA A 249 -0.16 -14.86 3.55
N GLY A 250 0.84 -14.19 2.99
CA GLY A 250 2.24 -14.49 3.28
C GLY A 250 3.19 -13.43 2.74
N PHE A 251 4.14 -12.99 3.57
CA PHE A 251 5.23 -12.13 3.15
C PHE A 251 6.57 -12.71 3.61
N ARG A 252 7.51 -12.81 2.67
CA ARG A 252 8.89 -13.18 2.97
C ARG A 252 9.80 -12.09 2.43
N PRO A 253 10.38 -11.25 3.30
CA PRO A 253 11.29 -10.21 2.84
C PRO A 253 12.54 -10.87 2.24
N GLY A 254 12.91 -10.40 1.06
CA GLY A 254 14.18 -10.78 0.45
C GLY A 254 15.35 -10.02 1.07
N SER A 255 16.58 -10.42 0.75
CA SER A 255 17.78 -9.70 1.15
C SER A 255 18.73 -9.56 -0.03
N GLN A 256 18.87 -8.34 -0.56
CA GLN A 256 19.81 -8.06 -1.65
C GLN A 256 21.24 -8.40 -1.24
N VAL A 257 21.64 -8.07 -0.01
CA VAL A 257 22.96 -8.39 0.54
C VAL A 257 23.23 -9.90 0.48
N LYS A 258 22.31 -10.72 1.00
CA LYS A 258 22.46 -12.19 0.96
C LYS A 258 22.58 -12.71 -0.48
N ARG A 259 21.80 -12.15 -1.41
CA ARG A 259 21.86 -12.53 -2.83
C ARG A 259 23.20 -12.17 -3.45
N ALA A 260 23.67 -10.95 -3.20
CA ALA A 260 24.94 -10.45 -3.69
C ALA A 260 26.13 -11.29 -3.22
N MET A 261 26.10 -11.75 -1.96
CA MET A 261 27.17 -12.56 -1.37
C MET A 261 27.19 -14.02 -1.84
N MET A 262 26.07 -14.54 -2.35
CA MET A 262 25.96 -15.96 -2.78
C MET A 262 26.25 -16.17 -4.28
N GLY A 263 26.69 -15.13 -5.01
CA GLY A 263 27.03 -15.24 -6.43
C GLY A 263 25.87 -15.79 -7.28
N PRO A 264 26.13 -16.71 -8.24
CA PRO A 264 25.07 -17.30 -9.06
C PRO A 264 23.99 -18.07 -8.28
N ALA A 265 24.29 -18.63 -7.10
CA ALA A 265 23.28 -19.26 -6.25
C ALA A 265 22.33 -18.22 -5.61
N GLY A 266 22.80 -16.97 -5.46
CA GLY A 266 22.05 -15.83 -4.95
C GLY A 266 20.79 -15.47 -5.74
N PHE A 267 20.64 -15.96 -6.98
CA PHE A 267 19.41 -15.77 -7.76
C PHE A 267 18.19 -16.50 -7.17
N PHE A 268 18.43 -17.56 -6.39
CA PHE A 268 17.38 -18.41 -5.83
C PHE A 268 17.22 -18.26 -4.32
N THR A 269 18.24 -17.75 -3.63
CA THR A 269 18.20 -17.54 -2.19
C THR A 269 17.70 -16.13 -1.83
N GLY A 270 17.08 -15.97 -0.66
CA GLY A 270 16.65 -14.67 -0.16
C GLY A 270 15.75 -13.88 -1.10
N THR A 271 14.88 -14.54 -1.87
CA THR A 271 13.93 -13.89 -2.79
C THR A 271 12.80 -13.22 -2.02
N THR A 272 12.33 -12.07 -2.49
CA THR A 272 11.14 -11.43 -1.91
C THR A 272 9.91 -12.15 -2.44
N GLN A 273 9.04 -12.61 -1.54
CA GLN A 273 7.81 -13.30 -1.90
C GLN A 273 6.61 -12.65 -1.23
N MET A 274 5.52 -12.53 -1.98
CA MET A 274 4.22 -12.14 -1.47
C MET A 274 3.18 -13.14 -1.96
N ASN A 275 2.27 -13.52 -1.07
CA ASN A 275 1.11 -14.33 -1.38
C ASN A 275 -0.15 -13.58 -0.95
N PHE A 276 -1.15 -13.51 -1.81
CA PHE A 276 -2.41 -12.83 -1.56
C PHE A 276 -3.58 -13.76 -1.85
N HIS A 277 -4.57 -13.75 -0.98
CA HIS A 277 -5.92 -14.18 -1.29
C HIS A 277 -6.62 -13.06 -2.05
N VAL A 278 -7.17 -13.37 -3.23
CA VAL A 278 -7.82 -12.41 -4.10
C VAL A 278 -9.28 -12.81 -4.25
N THR A 279 -10.17 -11.88 -3.93
CA THR A 279 -11.61 -12.05 -4.14
C THR A 279 -12.08 -11.06 -5.19
N MET A 280 -12.71 -11.56 -6.24
CA MET A 280 -13.32 -10.76 -7.30
C MET A 280 -14.81 -11.04 -7.29
N SER A 281 -15.62 -9.99 -7.14
CA SER A 281 -17.08 -10.14 -7.09
C SER A 281 -17.78 -9.11 -7.94
N ASP A 282 -18.96 -9.44 -8.48
CA ASP A 282 -19.90 -8.44 -8.97
C ASP A 282 -20.79 -7.91 -7.83
N GLN A 283 -21.55 -6.86 -8.10
CA GLN A 283 -22.47 -6.29 -7.10
C GLN A 283 -23.58 -7.27 -6.68
N ALA A 284 -23.96 -8.21 -7.55
CA ALA A 284 -25.04 -9.17 -7.30
C ALA A 284 -24.55 -10.41 -6.53
N GLY A 285 -23.25 -10.58 -6.35
CA GLY A 285 -22.63 -11.79 -5.82
C GLY A 285 -22.71 -13.00 -6.76
N VAL A 286 -23.16 -12.82 -8.01
CA VAL A 286 -23.34 -13.92 -8.98
C VAL A 286 -22.00 -14.36 -9.53
N TRP A 287 -21.16 -13.40 -9.90
CA TRP A 287 -19.74 -13.64 -10.10
C TRP A 287 -19.01 -13.47 -8.77
N ASN A 288 -18.45 -14.55 -8.23
CA ASN A 288 -17.61 -14.52 -7.04
C ASN A 288 -16.46 -15.53 -7.20
N VAL A 289 -15.25 -15.02 -7.38
CA VAL A 289 -14.04 -15.83 -7.58
C VAL A 289 -13.06 -15.57 -6.45
N ASN A 290 -12.59 -16.65 -5.84
CA ASN A 290 -11.50 -16.64 -4.87
C ASN A 290 -10.29 -17.35 -5.50
N ASP A 291 -9.15 -16.67 -5.56
CA ASP A 291 -7.91 -17.20 -6.13
C ASP A 291 -6.70 -16.78 -5.28
N ASP A 292 -5.62 -17.56 -5.36
CA ASP A 292 -4.37 -17.27 -4.68
C ASP A 292 -3.34 -16.72 -5.68
N VAL A 293 -2.86 -15.52 -5.41
CA VAL A 293 -1.83 -14.86 -6.21
C VAL A 293 -0.52 -14.83 -5.46
N LYS A 294 0.40 -15.69 -5.90
CA LYS A 294 1.80 -15.66 -5.47
C LYS A 294 2.65 -14.89 -6.45
N ALA A 295 3.48 -13.99 -5.94
CA ALA A 295 4.54 -13.34 -6.68
C ALA A 295 5.89 -13.65 -6.03
N THR A 296 6.93 -13.71 -6.85
CA THR A 296 8.31 -13.90 -6.37
C THR A 296 9.24 -13.10 -7.26
N VAL A 297 10.01 -12.20 -6.66
CA VAL A 297 11.06 -11.44 -7.35
C VAL A 297 12.40 -12.09 -7.06
N ARG A 298 13.07 -12.47 -8.15
CA ARG A 298 14.41 -13.05 -8.16
C ARG A 298 15.42 -12.00 -8.61
N GLY A 299 16.65 -12.14 -8.11
CA GLY A 299 17.78 -11.30 -8.54
C GLY A 299 17.92 -9.97 -7.79
N GLU A 300 18.80 -9.13 -8.31
CA GLU A 300 19.24 -7.87 -7.68
C GLU A 300 18.27 -6.70 -7.91
N SER A 301 17.20 -6.90 -8.67
CA SER A 301 16.17 -5.87 -8.84
C SER A 301 15.59 -5.45 -7.48
N GLU A 302 15.25 -4.17 -7.36
CA GLU A 302 14.59 -3.61 -6.18
C GLU A 302 13.45 -4.54 -5.75
N SER A 303 13.55 -5.03 -4.52
CA SER A 303 12.60 -5.93 -3.85
C SER A 303 11.16 -5.39 -3.94
N LYS A 304 11.00 -4.07 -3.99
CA LYS A 304 9.76 -3.31 -4.21
C LYS A 304 9.07 -3.61 -5.54
N ASN A 305 9.76 -4.10 -6.57
CA ASN A 305 9.14 -4.54 -7.83
C ASN A 305 8.20 -5.75 -7.67
N ILE A 306 8.23 -6.41 -6.49
CA ILE A 306 7.27 -7.45 -6.16
C ILE A 306 5.83 -6.91 -6.21
N ALA A 307 5.63 -5.65 -5.83
CA ALA A 307 4.33 -5.01 -5.82
C ALA A 307 3.70 -4.94 -7.22
N ASP A 308 4.46 -4.49 -8.21
CA ASP A 308 4.03 -4.46 -9.61
C ASP A 308 3.76 -5.88 -10.15
N SER A 309 4.56 -6.87 -9.73
CA SER A 309 4.36 -8.27 -10.12
C SER A 309 3.05 -8.84 -9.56
N VAL A 310 2.73 -8.56 -8.29
CA VAL A 310 1.43 -8.90 -7.68
C VAL A 310 0.30 -8.22 -8.46
N ALA A 311 0.37 -6.91 -8.62
CA ALA A 311 -0.65 -6.12 -9.33
C ALA A 311 -0.91 -6.64 -10.76
N LYS A 312 0.16 -6.94 -11.50
CA LYS A 312 0.07 -7.52 -12.84
C LYS A 312 -0.60 -8.90 -12.84
N ASN A 313 -0.27 -9.76 -11.88
CA ASN A 313 -0.86 -11.09 -11.77
C ASN A 313 -2.35 -11.01 -11.42
N VAL A 314 -2.73 -10.14 -10.46
CA VAL A 314 -4.14 -9.88 -10.10
C VAL A 314 -4.92 -9.36 -11.31
N ALA A 315 -4.41 -8.36 -12.03
CA ALA A 315 -5.06 -7.82 -13.22
C ALA A 315 -5.23 -8.87 -14.33
N LYS A 316 -4.22 -9.73 -14.53
CA LYS A 316 -4.30 -10.84 -15.49
C LYS A 316 -5.38 -11.85 -15.09
N ARG A 317 -5.47 -12.21 -13.80
CA ARG A 317 -6.52 -13.09 -13.28
C ARG A 317 -7.90 -12.48 -13.48
N TYR A 318 -8.05 -11.20 -13.20
CA TYR A 318 -9.32 -10.49 -13.40
C TYR A 318 -9.84 -10.61 -14.83
N VAL A 319 -8.97 -10.36 -15.84
CA VAL A 319 -9.36 -10.50 -17.26
C VAL A 319 -9.77 -11.94 -17.58
N LEU A 320 -8.99 -12.91 -17.12
CA LEU A 320 -9.24 -14.33 -17.39
C LEU A 320 -10.60 -14.77 -16.82
N GLU A 321 -10.84 -14.45 -15.56
CA GLU A 321 -12.04 -14.90 -14.83
C GLU A 321 -13.30 -14.17 -15.31
N ARG A 322 -13.20 -12.88 -15.64
CA ARG A 322 -14.30 -12.14 -16.24
C ARG A 322 -14.69 -12.71 -17.62
N ALA A 323 -13.71 -13.00 -18.47
CA ALA A 323 -13.98 -13.59 -19.78
C ALA A 323 -14.62 -14.99 -19.69
N LYS A 324 -14.25 -15.79 -18.69
CA LYS A 324 -14.91 -17.07 -18.42
C LYS A 324 -16.37 -16.87 -18.01
N PHE A 325 -16.62 -15.95 -17.09
CA PHE A 325 -17.98 -15.65 -16.62
C PHE A 325 -18.89 -15.17 -17.76
N GLU A 326 -18.42 -14.22 -18.57
CA GLU A 326 -19.17 -13.70 -19.72
C GLU A 326 -19.55 -14.80 -20.72
N LYS A 327 -18.62 -15.73 -21.01
CA LYS A 327 -18.90 -16.90 -21.88
C LYS A 327 -19.98 -17.81 -21.29
N SER A 328 -19.93 -18.08 -19.98
CA SER A 328 -20.93 -18.91 -19.31
C SER A 328 -22.34 -18.29 -19.36
N GLN A 329 -22.45 -16.96 -19.24
CA GLN A 329 -23.73 -16.25 -19.34
C GLN A 329 -24.34 -16.37 -20.75
N ILE A 330 -23.53 -16.30 -21.80
CA ILE A 330 -23.99 -16.45 -23.20
C ILE A 330 -24.56 -17.86 -23.44
N VAL A 331 -23.85 -18.90 -22.97
CA VAL A 331 -24.29 -20.30 -23.12
C VAL A 331 -25.63 -20.53 -22.40
N PHE A 332 -25.78 -19.99 -21.18
CA PHE A 332 -27.03 -20.10 -20.42
C PHE A 332 -28.20 -19.40 -21.13
N SER A 333 -27.98 -18.20 -21.68
CA SER A 333 -29.00 -17.45 -22.43
C SER A 333 -29.45 -18.17 -23.71
N GLN A 334 -28.54 -18.88 -24.41
CA GLN A 334 -28.87 -19.63 -25.62
C GLN A 334 -29.65 -20.92 -25.31
N SER A 335 -29.30 -21.63 -24.24
CA SER A 335 -30.00 -22.86 -23.83
C SER A 335 -31.46 -22.59 -23.44
N GLY A 336 -31.74 -21.47 -22.76
CA GLY A 336 -33.11 -21.09 -22.41
C GLY A 336 -34.01 -20.79 -23.61
N LYS A 337 -33.45 -20.20 -24.68
CA LYS A 337 -34.19 -19.91 -25.92
C LYS A 337 -34.57 -21.17 -26.69
N ALA A 338 -33.67 -22.15 -26.76
CA ALA A 338 -33.94 -23.42 -27.45
C ALA A 338 -35.09 -24.19 -26.79
N ASN A 339 -35.11 -24.30 -25.45
CA ASN A 339 -36.17 -25.01 -24.74
C ASN A 339 -37.55 -24.33 -24.86
N SER A 340 -37.59 -23.00 -24.88
CA SER A 340 -38.85 -22.25 -25.02
C SER A 340 -39.48 -22.42 -26.41
N GLN A 341 -38.66 -22.50 -27.47
CA GLN A 341 -39.15 -22.76 -28.83
C GLN A 341 -39.66 -24.20 -29.00
N THR A 342 -39.00 -25.18 -28.36
CA THR A 342 -39.48 -26.56 -28.39
C THR A 342 -40.84 -26.71 -27.70
N GLN A 343 -41.07 -26.04 -26.56
CA GLN A 343 -42.34 -26.10 -25.85
C GLN A 343 -43.49 -25.39 -26.59
N LEU A 344 -43.24 -24.25 -27.23
CA LEU A 344 -44.26 -23.62 -28.08
C LEU A 344 -44.64 -24.49 -29.27
N SER A 345 -43.69 -25.21 -29.87
CA SER A 345 -43.97 -26.10 -31.01
C SER A 345 -44.77 -27.35 -30.62
N ALA A 346 -44.64 -27.80 -29.36
CA ALA A 346 -45.36 -28.95 -28.82
C ALA A 346 -46.80 -28.61 -28.40
N ALA A 347 -47.04 -27.38 -27.93
CA ALA A 347 -48.38 -26.91 -27.55
C ALA A 347 -49.28 -26.53 -28.75
N GLN A 348 -48.71 -26.42 -29.96
CA GLN A 348 -49.43 -26.08 -31.20
C GLN A 348 -49.83 -27.32 -32.03
N ARG A 349 -49.59 -28.53 -31.52
CA ARG A 349 -50.04 -29.80 -32.13
C ARG A 349 -51.18 -30.40 -31.32
#